data_AF-A0A6I8T3H4-F1
#
_entry.id   AF-A0A6I8T3H4-F1
#
_cell.length_a   1.000
_cell.length_b   1.000
_cell.length_c   1.000
_cell.angle_alpha   90.00
_cell.angle_beta   90.00
_cell.angle_gamma   90.00
#
_symmetry.space_group_name_H-M   'P 1'
#
loop_
_entity.id
_entity.type
_entity.pdbx_description
1 polymer ?
#
loop_
_entity_poly.entity_id
_entity_poly.type
_entity_poly.pdbx_seq_one_letter_code
_entity_poly.pdbx_strand_id
1 'polypeptide(L)'
;MHATKVQHVVLSAMTASTSTMIASCAKSLAPSLSSNPTTILMRRLVVVASAAQRLQSYPASSSNRSANSGWMPPSVTSDRRWKQEAAHGFESGSGVLNRRVSLGSRSLLAQTASARNHSKRTIMASAVKPRLVALEESRRFMVECFLKSKTPESHAKQMADLLVEADYRGHFSHGMNRLEMYINDLHKNACSGAAEPTILKETPATAWVDGNNGLGAVVGNFCMDLAIKKAKEVGVGWVCAKRSNHYGIAGWYTLRAMKAGCVGMSMTNTSPLASPTRSKEAALGTNPLSVGAPAENGDGFVLDMATTAVAVGKIEIQRRKGEPIPLGWAQDPTGHPTTDANLAFDTGCLMPLGGTELTSGYKGYGLAAMVEVFCGIMAGSNYSTKVRKWTHAGADSEADLGQCFVAINPECFAPGFEGRVSDLNSILRNMPRTDESKPVLVPGDPERNHMAKVDTEGGLAYHENQIKTCNQLSERLGVKPISFVA
;
A
#
# COMPACT_ATOMS: atom_id res chain seq x y z
N MET A 1 14.08 -3.90 59.07
CA MET A 1 12.67 -4.29 58.82
C MET A 1 11.80 -3.04 58.59
N HIS A 2 11.88 -2.36 57.44
CA HIS A 2 11.06 -1.15 57.18
C HIS A 2 10.38 -1.13 55.80
N ALA A 3 10.99 -1.65 54.73
CA ALA A 3 10.36 -1.70 53.41
C ALA A 3 9.00 -2.42 53.38
N THR A 4 8.89 -3.57 54.07
CA THR A 4 7.72 -4.46 54.02
C THR A 4 6.45 -3.86 54.63
N LYS A 5 6.56 -2.89 55.56
CA LYS A 5 5.38 -2.22 56.13
C LYS A 5 4.78 -1.19 55.17
N VAL A 6 5.59 -0.53 54.35
CA VAL A 6 5.11 0.50 53.41
C VAL A 6 4.24 -0.11 52.32
N GLN A 7 4.64 -1.25 51.75
CA GLN A 7 3.87 -1.93 50.70
C GLN A 7 2.47 -2.37 51.18
N HIS A 8 2.35 -2.89 52.41
CA HIS A 8 1.05 -3.28 52.96
C HIS A 8 0.08 -2.11 53.17
N VAL A 9 0.59 -0.93 53.59
CA VAL A 9 -0.25 0.27 53.77
C VAL A 9 -0.76 0.78 52.43
N VAL A 10 0.11 0.86 51.41
CA VAL A 10 -0.28 1.32 50.06
C VAL A 10 -1.31 0.37 49.43
N LEU A 11 -1.12 -0.95 49.53
CA LEU A 11 -2.03 -1.92 48.93
C LEU A 11 -3.41 -1.92 49.61
N SER A 12 -3.47 -1.71 50.93
CA SER A 12 -4.72 -1.59 51.69
C SER A 12 -5.47 -0.28 51.43
N ALA A 13 -4.75 0.83 51.20
CA ALA A 13 -5.37 2.10 50.81
C ALA A 13 -5.99 2.02 49.40
N MET A 14 -5.32 1.35 48.46
CA MET A 14 -5.84 1.15 47.10
C MET A 14 -7.13 0.31 47.08
N THR A 15 -7.17 -0.84 47.78
CA THR A 15 -8.37 -1.69 47.80
C THR A 15 -9.57 -1.01 48.44
N ALA A 16 -9.38 -0.23 49.51
CA ALA A 16 -10.44 0.56 50.12
C ALA A 16 -11.04 1.58 49.13
N SER A 17 -10.19 2.33 48.41
CA SER A 17 -10.62 3.35 47.44
C SER A 17 -11.49 2.76 46.30
N THR A 18 -11.10 1.61 45.75
CA THR A 18 -11.89 0.93 44.70
C THR A 18 -13.26 0.49 45.21
N SER A 19 -13.35 -0.05 46.44
CA SER A 19 -14.62 -0.42 47.05
C SER A 19 -15.53 0.77 47.29
N THR A 20 -15.00 1.92 47.71
CA THR A 20 -15.79 3.15 47.89
C THR A 20 -16.33 3.68 46.55
N MET A 21 -15.53 3.67 45.48
CA MET A 21 -16.01 4.09 44.15
C MET A 21 -17.12 3.18 43.61
N ILE A 22 -16.97 1.85 43.74
CA ILE A 22 -18.02 0.89 43.32
C ILE A 22 -19.32 1.10 44.11
N ALA A 23 -19.22 1.32 45.43
CA ALA A 23 -20.37 1.62 46.28
C ALA A 23 -21.03 2.99 45.97
N SER A 24 -20.27 3.96 45.46
CA SER A 24 -20.78 5.26 45.02
C SER A 24 -21.60 5.14 43.73
N CYS A 25 -21.04 4.49 42.69
CA CYS A 25 -21.76 4.23 41.43
C CYS A 25 -23.03 3.39 41.64
N ALA A 26 -23.02 2.45 42.60
CA ALA A 26 -24.19 1.66 42.93
C ALA A 26 -25.33 2.46 43.60
N LYS A 27 -25.04 3.66 44.15
CA LYS A 27 -26.04 4.54 44.79
C LYS A 27 -26.57 5.64 43.87
N SER A 28 -25.89 5.98 42.78
CA SER A 28 -26.33 7.00 41.82
C SER A 28 -27.22 6.47 40.68
N LEU A 29 -27.56 5.17 40.70
CA LEU A 29 -28.26 4.47 39.60
C LEU A 29 -29.59 3.83 40.04
N ALA A 30 -30.37 4.56 40.84
CA ALA A 30 -31.81 4.36 41.01
C ALA A 30 -32.47 5.71 41.37
N PRO A 31 -33.73 6.00 40.95
CA PRO A 31 -34.70 5.08 40.38
C PRO A 31 -35.40 5.56 39.08
N SER A 32 -35.26 4.82 37.97
CA SER A 32 -36.33 4.65 36.97
C SER A 32 -35.97 3.56 35.94
N LEU A 33 -36.70 2.45 35.96
CA LEU A 33 -36.97 1.56 34.81
C LEU A 33 -37.77 0.33 35.28
N SER A 34 -38.96 0.14 34.72
CA SER A 34 -39.73 -1.10 34.83
C SER A 34 -39.55 -1.95 33.57
N SER A 35 -39.84 -3.26 33.68
CA SER A 35 -39.81 -4.28 32.60
C SER A 35 -38.41 -4.66 32.04
N ASN A 36 -38.10 -5.95 32.22
CA ASN A 36 -36.95 -6.72 31.71
C ASN A 36 -36.93 -6.82 30.15
N PRO A 37 -35.85 -7.28 29.47
CA PRO A 37 -34.99 -8.41 29.86
C PRO A 37 -33.46 -8.24 29.72
N THR A 38 -32.70 -8.40 30.83
CA THR A 38 -31.20 -8.44 30.77
C THR A 38 -30.55 -9.52 31.66
N THR A 39 -31.33 -10.45 32.23
CA THR A 39 -30.86 -11.45 33.23
C THR A 39 -29.79 -12.44 32.71
N ILE A 40 -29.59 -12.56 31.40
CA ILE A 40 -28.66 -13.52 30.79
C ILE A 40 -27.20 -13.05 30.88
N LEU A 41 -26.93 -11.74 30.84
CA LEU A 41 -25.56 -11.23 30.73
C LEU A 41 -24.77 -11.32 32.04
N MET A 42 -25.40 -11.03 33.18
CA MET A 42 -24.74 -11.07 34.50
C MET A 42 -24.21 -12.46 34.90
N ARG A 43 -24.85 -13.55 34.44
CA ARG A 43 -24.40 -14.91 34.78
C ARG A 43 -23.05 -15.32 34.17
N ARG A 44 -22.53 -14.61 33.16
CA ARG A 44 -21.20 -14.89 32.59
C ARG A 44 -20.05 -14.17 33.29
N LEU A 45 -20.29 -13.01 33.91
CA LEU A 45 -19.24 -12.24 34.61
C LEU A 45 -18.75 -12.92 35.91
N VAL A 46 -19.64 -13.60 36.64
CA VAL A 46 -19.31 -14.30 37.89
C VAL A 46 -18.37 -15.50 37.68
N VAL A 47 -18.41 -16.12 36.50
CA VAL A 47 -17.59 -17.30 36.16
C VAL A 47 -16.12 -16.93 35.91
N VAL A 48 -15.85 -15.73 35.39
CA VAL A 48 -14.47 -15.27 35.12
C VAL A 48 -13.75 -14.89 36.43
N ALA A 49 -14.44 -14.19 37.33
CA ALA A 49 -13.88 -13.76 38.62
C ALA A 49 -13.46 -14.94 39.52
N SER A 50 -14.16 -16.08 39.43
CA SER A 50 -13.94 -17.28 40.25
C SER A 50 -12.85 -18.23 39.72
N ALA A 51 -12.27 -17.95 38.54
CA ALA A 51 -11.09 -18.64 38.03
C ALA A 51 -9.78 -18.03 38.55
N ALA A 52 -9.71 -16.70 38.69
CA ALA A 52 -8.49 -15.98 39.08
C ALA A 52 -7.98 -16.33 40.50
N GLN A 53 -8.85 -16.80 41.40
CA GLN A 53 -8.49 -17.14 42.78
C GLN A 53 -7.93 -18.57 42.97
N ARG A 54 -7.76 -19.38 41.91
CA ARG A 54 -7.32 -20.80 42.02
C ARG A 54 -5.87 -21.08 41.59
N LEU A 55 -5.03 -20.06 41.44
CA LEU A 55 -3.62 -20.18 41.02
C LEU A 55 -2.60 -19.66 42.04
N GLN A 56 -2.99 -19.50 43.32
CA GLN A 56 -2.10 -19.06 44.41
C GLN A 56 -2.13 -19.99 45.62
N SER A 57 -1.85 -21.28 45.42
CA SER A 57 -1.75 -22.25 46.52
C SER A 57 -0.89 -23.48 46.20
N TYR A 58 0.43 -23.38 46.35
CA TYR A 58 1.32 -24.53 46.61
C TYR A 58 2.42 -24.10 47.61
N PRO A 59 2.69 -24.87 48.68
CA PRO A 59 3.63 -24.48 49.73
C PRO A 59 5.08 -24.84 49.37
N ALA A 60 6.03 -24.13 49.98
CA ALA A 60 7.44 -24.49 49.93
C ALA A 60 7.76 -25.65 50.89
N SER A 61 8.69 -26.53 50.50
CA SER A 61 9.39 -27.46 51.38
C SER A 61 10.90 -27.19 51.31
N SER A 62 11.61 -27.46 52.41
CA SER A 62 12.97 -26.97 52.63
C SER A 62 14.02 -28.08 52.65
N SER A 63 15.19 -27.80 52.07
CA SER A 63 16.45 -28.44 52.45
C SER A 63 17.62 -27.47 52.28
N ASN A 64 18.55 -27.49 53.24
CA ASN A 64 19.74 -26.63 53.25
C ASN A 64 20.88 -27.24 52.42
N ARG A 65 21.65 -26.39 51.72
CA ARG A 65 23.10 -26.26 51.94
C ARG A 65 23.72 -25.05 51.21
N SER A 66 24.78 -24.53 51.84
CA SER A 66 25.79 -23.56 51.37
C SER A 66 26.43 -23.94 50.02
N ALA A 67 27.13 -23.07 49.27
CA ALA A 67 27.97 -21.94 49.69
C ALA A 67 28.30 -20.91 48.58
N ASN A 68 28.93 -19.80 49.01
CA ASN A 68 29.75 -18.76 48.35
C ASN A 68 30.15 -18.80 46.85
N SER A 69 30.50 -17.59 46.39
CA SER A 69 31.09 -17.19 45.10
C SER A 69 30.13 -17.24 43.90
N GLY A 70 30.18 -16.31 42.95
CA GLY A 70 31.10 -15.16 42.80
C GLY A 70 31.74 -15.17 41.41
N TRP A 71 31.10 -14.52 40.44
CA TRP A 71 31.49 -14.57 39.02
C TRP A 71 31.72 -13.18 38.45
N MET A 72 32.96 -12.94 37.99
CA MET A 72 33.30 -11.95 36.98
C MET A 72 33.29 -12.63 35.59
N PRO A 73 33.13 -11.87 34.49
CA PRO A 73 33.10 -12.44 33.14
C PRO A 73 34.52 -12.76 32.61
N PRO A 74 34.71 -13.87 31.86
CA PRO A 74 35.94 -14.13 31.13
C PRO A 74 35.99 -13.38 29.79
N SER A 75 37.19 -12.98 29.40
CA SER A 75 37.50 -12.26 28.15
C SER A 75 37.88 -13.20 26.98
N VAL A 76 38.04 -12.61 25.79
CA VAL A 76 38.47 -13.27 24.55
C VAL A 76 39.88 -13.86 24.65
N THR A 77 40.06 -15.11 24.17
CA THR A 77 41.33 -15.62 23.60
C THR A 77 41.05 -16.61 22.46
N SER A 78 41.96 -16.65 21.48
CA SER A 78 41.94 -17.52 20.29
C SER A 78 42.84 -18.76 20.44
N ASP A 79 42.54 -19.87 19.75
CA ASP A 79 43.48 -20.49 18.78
C ASP A 79 42.79 -21.53 17.83
N ARG A 80 43.57 -22.32 17.08
CA ARG A 80 43.24 -23.07 15.86
C ARG A 80 43.32 -24.62 16.00
N ARG A 81 42.89 -25.31 14.92
CA ARG A 81 42.94 -26.78 14.65
C ARG A 81 41.84 -27.56 15.40
N TRP A 82 41.31 -28.70 14.94
CA TRP A 82 41.70 -29.70 13.91
C TRP A 82 40.58 -29.81 12.83
N LYS A 83 40.68 -30.34 11.60
CA LYS A 83 41.41 -31.41 10.89
C LYS A 83 40.85 -32.86 11.03
N GLN A 84 40.12 -33.29 9.99
CA GLN A 84 40.00 -34.66 9.38
C GLN A 84 39.50 -35.84 10.25
N GLU A 85 38.83 -36.88 9.73
CA GLU A 85 38.35 -37.21 8.37
C GLU A 85 36.81 -37.56 8.45
N ALA A 86 36.08 -38.42 7.72
CA ALA A 86 36.34 -39.45 6.68
C ALA A 86 35.34 -39.30 5.48
N ALA A 87 35.14 -40.37 4.69
CA ALA A 87 34.76 -40.24 3.27
C ALA A 87 34.01 -41.45 2.66
N HIS A 88 33.26 -41.21 1.57
CA HIS A 88 32.93 -42.11 0.45
C HIS A 88 32.25 -41.26 -0.65
N GLY A 89 32.52 -41.36 -1.96
CA GLY A 89 33.61 -42.06 -2.67
C GLY A 89 33.17 -42.55 -4.05
N PHE A 90 33.67 -41.94 -5.14
CA PHE A 90 33.68 -42.55 -6.48
C PHE A 90 34.79 -41.95 -7.39
N GLU A 91 35.35 -42.79 -8.25
CA GLU A 91 36.45 -42.55 -9.21
C GLU A 91 35.91 -42.30 -10.64
N SER A 92 36.66 -41.90 -11.68
CA SER A 92 37.97 -41.23 -11.86
C SER A 92 38.02 -40.67 -13.31
N GLY A 93 39.07 -39.95 -13.71
CA GLY A 93 39.23 -39.51 -15.11
C GLY A 93 40.28 -38.41 -15.33
N SER A 94 41.55 -38.79 -15.49
CA SER A 94 42.69 -37.88 -15.64
C SER A 94 43.07 -37.60 -17.11
N GLY A 95 43.65 -36.42 -17.39
CA GLY A 95 44.22 -36.13 -18.72
C GLY A 95 44.67 -34.68 -18.93
N VAL A 96 45.89 -34.33 -18.49
CA VAL A 96 46.52 -33.03 -18.78
C VAL A 96 47.77 -33.24 -19.64
N LEU A 97 47.93 -32.45 -20.71
CA LEU A 97 49.26 -32.07 -21.19
C LEU A 97 49.22 -30.72 -21.95
N ASN A 98 50.35 -30.01 -21.95
CA ASN A 98 50.47 -28.63 -22.43
C ASN A 98 51.80 -28.46 -23.18
N ARG A 99 51.78 -27.94 -24.43
CA ARG A 99 52.99 -27.54 -25.18
C ARG A 99 52.72 -26.36 -26.13
N ARG A 100 53.67 -25.43 -26.18
CA ARG A 100 53.85 -24.42 -27.24
C ARG A 100 55.09 -24.78 -28.07
N VAL A 101 55.02 -24.63 -29.40
CA VAL A 101 56.13 -24.27 -30.30
C VAL A 101 55.57 -23.31 -31.37
N SER A 102 56.41 -22.55 -32.07
CA SER A 102 56.04 -21.36 -32.84
C SER A 102 56.37 -21.42 -34.33
N LEU A 103 55.79 -20.47 -35.07
CA LEU A 103 56.24 -19.89 -36.35
C LEU A 103 56.34 -20.79 -37.61
N GLY A 104 55.66 -20.32 -38.68
CA GLY A 104 55.81 -20.84 -40.04
C GLY A 104 54.94 -20.01 -41.01
N SER A 105 55.56 -19.08 -41.75
CA SER A 105 54.85 -18.14 -42.62
C SER A 105 54.94 -18.50 -44.10
N ARG A 106 53.82 -18.37 -44.82
CA ARG A 106 53.76 -18.02 -46.24
C ARG A 106 52.33 -17.62 -46.66
N SER A 107 52.25 -16.71 -47.62
CA SER A 107 51.02 -16.17 -48.20
C SER A 107 50.71 -16.81 -49.54
N LEU A 108 49.44 -16.82 -49.96
CA LEU A 108 49.02 -16.38 -51.30
C LEU A 108 47.50 -16.30 -51.47
N LEU A 109 47.11 -15.46 -52.44
CA LEU A 109 45.78 -15.29 -53.07
C LEU A 109 44.62 -14.78 -52.20
N ALA A 110 44.03 -13.67 -52.68
CA ALA A 110 42.83 -13.05 -52.14
C ALA A 110 41.66 -13.15 -53.14
N GLN A 111 40.44 -13.25 -52.64
CA GLN A 111 39.23 -12.98 -53.42
C GLN A 111 38.24 -12.10 -52.64
N THR A 112 38.13 -10.85 -53.09
CA THR A 112 36.93 -9.99 -53.11
C THR A 112 35.92 -10.12 -51.95
N ALA A 113 36.06 -9.28 -50.92
CA ALA A 113 34.97 -8.96 -50.00
C ALA A 113 34.10 -7.81 -50.56
N SER A 114 32.82 -8.08 -50.87
CA SER A 114 31.88 -7.04 -51.31
C SER A 114 31.29 -6.30 -50.11
N ALA A 115 31.86 -5.14 -49.78
CA ALA A 115 31.41 -4.30 -48.67
C ALA A 115 30.09 -3.59 -48.99
N ARG A 116 28.95 -4.22 -48.66
CA ARG A 116 27.63 -3.58 -48.73
C ARG A 116 27.48 -2.53 -47.63
N ASN A 117 27.70 -1.27 -47.99
CA ASN A 117 27.44 -0.11 -47.14
C ASN A 117 25.95 -0.03 -46.75
N HIS A 118 25.59 -0.57 -45.58
CA HIS A 118 24.35 -0.22 -44.91
C HIS A 118 24.57 1.04 -44.05
N SER A 119 24.40 2.19 -44.69
CA SER A 119 24.38 3.47 -44.00
C SER A 119 23.25 3.46 -42.96
N LYS A 120 23.62 3.41 -41.68
CA LYS A 120 22.67 3.60 -40.57
C LYS A 120 22.19 5.04 -40.60
N ARG A 121 21.12 5.28 -41.35
CA ARG A 121 20.35 6.52 -41.30
C ARG A 121 19.63 6.56 -39.95
N THR A 122 20.35 6.94 -38.90
CA THR A 122 19.78 7.29 -37.60
C THR A 122 18.83 8.45 -37.85
N ILE A 123 17.53 8.14 -37.94
CA ILE A 123 16.50 9.16 -37.91
C ILE A 123 16.53 9.72 -36.48
N MET A 124 17.27 10.82 -36.29
CA MET A 124 17.01 11.70 -35.16
C MET A 124 15.62 12.27 -35.38
N ALA A 125 14.63 11.60 -34.80
CA ALA A 125 13.32 12.18 -34.62
C ALA A 125 13.54 13.47 -33.83
N SER A 126 13.22 14.61 -34.45
CA SER A 126 13.22 15.90 -33.76
C SER A 126 12.42 15.74 -32.48
N ALA A 127 13.00 16.09 -31.34
CA ALA A 127 12.34 15.98 -30.05
C ALA A 127 11.25 17.06 -29.96
N VAL A 128 10.10 16.76 -30.55
CA VAL A 128 8.88 17.57 -30.44
C VAL A 128 8.63 17.78 -28.95
N LYS A 129 8.64 19.04 -28.50
CA LYS A 129 8.33 19.36 -27.10
C LYS A 129 6.98 18.72 -26.73
N PRO A 130 6.88 17.99 -25.62
CA PRO A 130 5.61 17.41 -25.21
C PRO A 130 4.58 18.52 -25.04
N ARG A 131 3.40 18.36 -25.64
CA ARG A 131 2.32 19.34 -25.52
C ARG A 131 1.76 19.28 -24.11
N LEU A 132 1.92 20.36 -23.36
CA LEU A 132 1.51 20.45 -21.96
C LEU A 132 0.03 20.80 -21.84
N VAL A 133 -0.63 20.23 -20.83
CA VAL A 133 -2.03 20.47 -20.50
C VAL A 133 -2.10 21.04 -19.08
N ALA A 134 -2.69 22.22 -18.91
CA ALA A 134 -2.82 22.83 -17.58
C ALA A 134 -3.69 21.96 -16.64
N LEU A 135 -3.40 21.95 -15.34
CA LEU A 135 -4.12 21.14 -14.35
C LEU A 135 -5.64 21.38 -14.38
N GLU A 136 -6.06 22.65 -14.49
CA GLU A 136 -7.48 23.02 -14.57
C GLU A 136 -8.13 22.64 -15.92
N GLU A 137 -7.36 22.52 -17.00
CA GLU A 137 -7.87 22.04 -18.28
C GLU A 137 -8.06 20.52 -18.27
N SER A 138 -7.14 19.77 -17.64
CA SER A 138 -7.36 18.36 -17.31
C SER A 138 -8.59 18.17 -16.42
N ARG A 139 -8.74 19.00 -15.37
CA ARG A 139 -9.90 18.97 -14.45
C ARG A 139 -11.21 19.24 -15.21
N ARG A 140 -11.28 20.32 -15.99
CA ARG A 140 -12.43 20.66 -16.84
C ARG A 140 -12.84 19.49 -17.72
N PHE A 141 -11.90 18.94 -18.49
CA PHE A 141 -12.18 17.85 -19.42
C PHE A 141 -12.74 16.61 -18.71
N MET A 142 -12.14 16.20 -17.59
CA MET A 142 -12.63 15.07 -16.80
C MET A 142 -14.04 15.34 -16.23
N VAL A 143 -14.30 16.53 -15.67
CA VAL A 143 -15.62 16.92 -15.15
C VAL A 143 -16.68 16.88 -16.25
N GLU A 144 -16.39 17.46 -17.44
CA GLU A 144 -17.31 17.42 -18.58
C GLU A 144 -17.61 15.98 -19.02
N CYS A 145 -16.62 15.08 -19.05
CA CYS A 145 -16.85 13.68 -19.35
C CYS A 145 -17.80 13.01 -18.33
N PHE A 146 -17.56 13.18 -17.02
CA PHE A 146 -18.43 12.61 -15.99
C PHE A 146 -19.86 13.17 -16.02
N LEU A 147 -20.02 14.48 -16.26
CA LEU A 147 -21.34 15.12 -16.43
C LEU A 147 -22.11 14.54 -17.63
N LYS A 148 -21.44 14.32 -18.77
CA LYS A 148 -22.06 13.66 -19.95
C LYS A 148 -22.47 12.21 -19.65
N SER A 149 -21.71 11.52 -18.79
CA SER A 149 -22.06 10.21 -18.24
C SER A 149 -23.01 10.27 -17.03
N LYS A 150 -23.84 11.30 -16.93
CA LYS A 150 -24.93 11.46 -15.93
C LYS A 150 -24.49 11.41 -14.47
N THR A 151 -23.22 11.72 -14.19
CA THR A 151 -22.70 11.85 -12.82
C THR A 151 -23.03 13.25 -12.29
N PRO A 152 -23.54 13.42 -11.05
CA PRO A 152 -23.77 14.73 -10.45
C PRO A 152 -22.48 15.56 -10.37
N GLU A 153 -22.59 16.88 -10.44
CA GLU A 153 -21.42 17.77 -10.52
C GLU A 153 -20.48 17.65 -9.30
N SER A 154 -21.05 17.43 -8.10
CA SER A 154 -20.31 17.13 -6.87
C SER A 154 -19.45 15.87 -6.97
N HIS A 155 -19.91 14.86 -7.69
CA HIS A 155 -19.22 13.57 -7.85
C HIS A 155 -18.25 13.60 -9.03
N ALA A 156 -18.62 14.30 -10.11
CA ALA A 156 -17.76 14.58 -11.26
C ALA A 156 -16.49 15.34 -10.84
N LYS A 157 -16.64 16.37 -10.00
CA LYS A 157 -15.52 17.11 -9.40
C LYS A 157 -14.64 16.21 -8.53
N GLN A 158 -15.22 15.50 -7.55
CA GLN A 158 -14.46 14.60 -6.67
C GLN A 158 -13.65 13.53 -7.43
N MET A 159 -14.20 12.96 -8.51
CA MET A 159 -13.44 12.06 -9.38
C MET A 159 -12.34 12.80 -10.14
N ALA A 160 -12.66 13.90 -10.82
CA ALA A 160 -11.68 14.68 -11.59
C ALA A 160 -10.52 15.18 -10.73
N ASP A 161 -10.79 15.68 -9.53
CA ASP A 161 -9.77 16.18 -8.60
C ASP A 161 -8.76 15.09 -8.20
N LEU A 162 -9.26 13.89 -7.91
CA LEU A 162 -8.45 12.72 -7.58
C LEU A 162 -7.63 12.20 -8.78
N LEU A 163 -8.19 12.22 -9.98
CA LEU A 163 -7.48 11.83 -11.20
C LEU A 163 -6.41 12.85 -11.61
N VAL A 164 -6.68 14.15 -11.42
CA VAL A 164 -5.70 15.23 -11.65
C VAL A 164 -4.58 15.20 -10.61
N GLU A 165 -4.87 14.97 -9.32
CA GLU A 165 -3.80 14.75 -8.31
C GLU A 165 -2.95 13.53 -8.69
N ALA A 166 -3.56 12.42 -9.14
CA ALA A 166 -2.81 11.25 -9.56
C ALA A 166 -1.83 11.57 -10.72
N ASP A 167 -2.23 12.35 -11.72
CA ASP A 167 -1.31 12.79 -12.79
C ASP A 167 -0.27 13.81 -12.27
N TYR A 168 -0.67 14.76 -11.43
CA TYR A 168 0.19 15.81 -10.82
C TYR A 168 1.30 15.24 -9.94
N ARG A 169 1.03 14.15 -9.22
CA ARG A 169 2.02 13.36 -8.46
C ARG A 169 2.85 12.40 -9.32
N GLY A 170 2.57 12.28 -10.61
CA GLY A 170 3.26 11.37 -11.54
C GLY A 170 2.73 9.93 -11.53
N HIS A 171 1.63 9.65 -10.82
CA HIS A 171 0.93 8.38 -10.77
C HIS A 171 -0.06 8.21 -11.94
N PHE A 172 0.37 8.55 -13.17
CA PHE A 172 -0.45 8.53 -14.40
C PHE A 172 -1.23 7.23 -14.64
N SER A 173 -0.79 6.09 -14.09
CA SER A 173 -1.51 4.81 -14.14
C SER A 173 -2.88 4.82 -13.43
N HIS A 174 -3.19 5.87 -12.66
CA HIS A 174 -4.44 6.05 -11.90
C HIS A 174 -5.16 7.38 -12.20
N GLY A 175 -4.59 8.28 -13.00
CA GLY A 175 -5.18 9.57 -13.42
C GLY A 175 -5.92 9.51 -14.76
N MET A 176 -5.65 10.45 -15.69
CA MET A 176 -6.35 10.57 -16.99
C MET A 176 -6.42 9.26 -17.79
N ASN A 177 -5.39 8.41 -17.70
CA ASN A 177 -5.33 7.09 -18.35
C ASN A 177 -6.45 6.12 -17.88
N ARG A 178 -7.18 6.42 -16.81
CA ARG A 178 -8.33 5.63 -16.31
C ARG A 178 -9.69 6.25 -16.62
N LEU A 179 -9.76 7.48 -17.13
CA LEU A 179 -11.01 8.20 -17.38
C LEU A 179 -12.00 7.37 -18.19
N GLU A 180 -11.57 6.80 -19.33
CA GLU A 180 -12.43 5.94 -20.16
C GLU A 180 -12.98 4.72 -19.41
N MET A 181 -12.21 4.11 -18.50
CA MET A 181 -12.66 2.92 -17.75
C MET A 181 -13.82 3.26 -16.81
N TYR A 182 -13.78 4.41 -16.13
CA TYR A 182 -14.90 4.87 -15.29
C TYR A 182 -16.12 5.23 -16.14
N ILE A 183 -15.93 5.91 -17.27
CA ILE A 183 -17.01 6.24 -18.21
C ILE A 183 -17.68 4.98 -18.74
N ASN A 184 -16.91 3.93 -19.04
CA ASN A 184 -17.43 2.65 -19.52
C ASN A 184 -18.17 1.88 -18.41
N ASP A 185 -17.66 1.84 -17.17
CA ASP A 185 -18.36 1.23 -16.03
C ASP A 185 -19.66 1.98 -15.67
N LEU A 186 -19.69 3.32 -15.80
CA LEU A 186 -20.90 4.14 -15.64
C LEU A 186 -21.93 3.83 -16.73
N HIS A 187 -21.53 3.82 -18.00
CA HIS A 187 -22.43 3.53 -19.13
C HIS A 187 -22.98 2.09 -19.12
N LYS A 188 -22.27 1.16 -18.49
CA LYS A 188 -22.70 -0.23 -18.25
C LYS A 188 -23.51 -0.42 -16.96
N ASN A 189 -23.63 0.61 -16.12
CA ASN A 189 -24.24 0.55 -14.77
C ASN A 189 -23.49 -0.37 -13.79
N ALA A 190 -22.24 -0.74 -14.09
CA ALA A 190 -21.37 -1.45 -13.14
C ALA A 190 -20.86 -0.55 -12.01
N CYS A 191 -20.94 0.77 -12.19
CA CYS A 191 -20.77 1.79 -11.17
C CYS A 191 -21.96 2.77 -11.24
N SER A 192 -22.44 3.27 -10.11
CA SER A 192 -23.44 4.33 -10.03
C SER A 192 -22.77 5.69 -9.88
N GLY A 193 -23.03 6.63 -10.80
CA GLY A 193 -22.52 8.00 -10.69
C GLY A 193 -23.19 8.82 -9.60
N ALA A 194 -24.45 8.52 -9.29
CA ALA A 194 -25.31 9.28 -8.36
C ALA A 194 -25.55 8.56 -7.02
N ALA A 195 -24.76 7.54 -6.69
CA ALA A 195 -24.84 6.87 -5.39
C ALA A 195 -24.19 7.71 -4.28
N GLU A 196 -24.93 7.89 -3.18
CA GLU A 196 -24.49 8.54 -1.95
C GLU A 196 -24.08 7.48 -0.90
N PRO A 197 -22.93 7.60 -0.23
CA PRO A 197 -22.52 6.66 0.82
C PRO A 197 -23.48 6.68 2.03
N THR A 198 -23.72 5.52 2.64
CA THR A 198 -24.63 5.37 3.79
C THR A 198 -23.95 4.68 4.97
N ILE A 199 -24.00 5.30 6.15
CA ILE A 199 -23.48 4.69 7.39
C ILE A 199 -24.43 3.57 7.83
N LEU A 200 -23.95 2.33 7.85
CA LEU A 200 -24.68 1.14 8.29
C LEU A 200 -24.57 0.91 9.80
N LYS A 201 -23.44 1.29 10.40
CA LYS A 201 -23.16 1.14 11.83
C LYS A 201 -22.11 2.16 12.27
N GLU A 202 -22.27 2.72 13.46
CA GLU A 202 -21.39 3.74 14.00
C GLU A 202 -21.08 3.52 15.48
N THR A 203 -19.88 3.93 15.90
CA THR A 203 -19.45 4.13 17.29
C THR A 203 -18.66 5.43 17.36
N PRO A 204 -18.25 5.95 18.54
CA PRO A 204 -17.43 7.17 18.60
C PRO A 204 -16.17 7.09 17.74
N ALA A 205 -15.43 5.97 17.80
CA ALA A 205 -14.15 5.79 17.10
C ALA A 205 -14.26 5.05 15.74
N THR A 206 -15.42 4.48 15.39
CA THR A 206 -15.54 3.64 14.18
C THR A 206 -16.82 3.86 13.38
N ALA A 207 -16.79 3.55 12.09
CA ALA A 207 -17.99 3.40 11.28
C ALA A 207 -17.86 2.28 10.22
N TRP A 208 -19.01 1.78 9.78
CA TRP A 208 -19.14 0.87 8.64
C TRP A 208 -20.11 1.48 7.63
N VAL A 209 -19.74 1.50 6.35
CA VAL A 209 -20.41 2.26 5.28
C VAL A 209 -20.73 1.36 4.09
N ASP A 210 -21.93 1.51 3.51
CA ASP A 210 -22.23 1.04 2.15
C ASP A 210 -21.97 2.18 1.17
N GLY A 211 -21.10 1.95 0.19
CA GLY A 211 -20.79 2.91 -0.88
C GLY A 211 -21.88 2.98 -1.96
N ASN A 212 -22.94 2.16 -1.87
CA ASN A 212 -24.08 2.09 -2.78
C ASN A 212 -23.70 1.85 -4.27
N ASN A 213 -22.61 1.10 -4.48
CA ASN A 213 -21.95 0.89 -5.77
C ASN A 213 -21.48 2.21 -6.43
N GLY A 214 -21.13 3.20 -5.61
CA GLY A 214 -20.70 4.53 -6.03
C GLY A 214 -19.27 4.59 -6.57
N LEU A 215 -18.94 5.77 -7.09
CA LEU A 215 -17.61 6.15 -7.54
C LEU A 215 -16.62 6.18 -6.35
N GLY A 216 -15.45 5.54 -6.51
CA GLY A 216 -14.50 5.35 -5.41
C GLY A 216 -13.99 6.66 -4.75
N ALA A 217 -13.87 7.75 -5.52
CA ALA A 217 -13.55 9.07 -4.95
C ALA A 217 -14.63 9.56 -3.96
N VAL A 218 -15.91 9.40 -4.31
CA VAL A 218 -17.05 9.84 -3.49
C VAL A 218 -17.12 9.03 -2.19
N VAL A 219 -17.08 7.70 -2.31
CA VAL A 219 -17.12 6.79 -1.15
C VAL A 219 -15.93 7.03 -0.22
N GLY A 220 -14.72 7.12 -0.78
CA GLY A 220 -13.50 7.31 0.02
C GLY A 220 -13.35 8.69 0.64
N ASN A 221 -13.81 9.77 -0.04
CA ASN A 221 -13.81 11.12 0.54
C ASN A 221 -14.74 11.17 1.75
N PHE A 222 -15.97 10.67 1.61
CA PHE A 222 -16.94 10.58 2.70
C PHE A 222 -16.38 9.77 3.89
N CYS A 223 -15.80 8.60 3.62
CA CYS A 223 -15.29 7.72 4.68
C CYS A 223 -14.06 8.30 5.38
N MET A 224 -13.18 9.00 4.65
CA MET A 224 -12.02 9.66 5.25
C MET A 224 -12.44 10.92 6.04
N ASP A 225 -13.38 11.73 5.56
CA ASP A 225 -13.90 12.87 6.33
C ASP A 225 -14.58 12.41 7.63
N LEU A 226 -15.32 11.29 7.58
CA LEU A 226 -15.90 10.64 8.75
C LEU A 226 -14.80 10.11 9.71
N ALA A 227 -13.71 9.55 9.19
CA ALA A 227 -12.56 9.14 9.99
C ALA A 227 -11.87 10.35 10.66
N ILE A 228 -11.63 11.44 9.92
CA ILE A 228 -11.02 12.67 10.42
C ILE A 228 -11.86 13.27 11.55
N LYS A 229 -13.18 13.37 11.37
CA LYS A 229 -14.11 13.84 12.40
C LYS A 229 -13.95 13.03 13.70
N LYS A 230 -14.01 11.71 13.60
CA LYS A 230 -13.86 10.79 14.75
C LYS A 230 -12.49 10.89 15.41
N ALA A 231 -11.43 11.07 14.61
CA ALA A 231 -10.09 11.27 15.13
C ALA A 231 -9.96 12.56 15.96
N LYS A 232 -10.63 13.65 15.56
CA LYS A 232 -10.67 14.89 16.36
C LYS A 232 -11.60 14.80 17.58
N GLU A 233 -12.64 13.96 17.56
CA GLU A 233 -13.54 13.73 18.70
C GLU A 233 -12.95 12.80 19.77
N VAL A 234 -12.33 11.67 19.39
CA VAL A 234 -11.88 10.60 20.31
C VAL A 234 -10.48 10.04 20.01
N GLY A 235 -9.65 10.80 19.29
CA GLY A 235 -8.23 10.49 19.02
C GLY A 235 -7.96 9.53 17.85
N VAL A 236 -8.93 8.67 17.50
CA VAL A 236 -8.85 7.80 16.31
C VAL A 236 -10.22 7.63 15.66
N GLY A 237 -10.23 7.65 14.32
CA GLY A 237 -11.37 7.27 13.49
C GLY A 237 -10.99 6.15 12.54
N TRP A 238 -11.73 5.04 12.57
CA TRP A 238 -11.53 3.88 11.69
C TRP A 238 -12.82 3.58 10.92
N VAL A 239 -12.81 3.74 9.60
CA VAL A 239 -13.99 3.60 8.74
C VAL A 239 -13.73 2.56 7.65
N CYS A 240 -14.56 1.50 7.65
CA CYS A 240 -14.56 0.48 6.60
C CYS A 240 -15.78 0.67 5.68
N ALA A 241 -15.58 0.55 4.37
CA ALA A 241 -16.64 0.67 3.37
C ALA A 241 -16.70 -0.56 2.46
N LYS A 242 -17.91 -1.00 2.13
CA LYS A 242 -18.19 -2.01 1.09
C LYS A 242 -18.97 -1.40 -0.07
N ARG A 243 -19.19 -2.14 -1.15
CA ARG A 243 -19.90 -1.68 -2.37
C ARG A 243 -19.35 -0.36 -2.89
N SER A 244 -18.02 -0.29 -2.94
CA SER A 244 -17.28 0.77 -3.60
C SER A 244 -16.69 0.28 -4.92
N ASN A 245 -16.22 1.20 -5.75
CA ASN A 245 -15.49 0.93 -6.99
C ASN A 245 -14.04 1.42 -6.89
N HIS A 246 -13.26 1.26 -7.97
CA HIS A 246 -11.85 1.66 -8.02
C HIS A 246 -11.66 3.12 -7.60
N TYR A 247 -10.70 3.36 -6.71
CA TYR A 247 -10.60 4.61 -5.94
C TYR A 247 -9.36 5.47 -6.25
N GLY A 248 -8.72 5.23 -7.41
CA GLY A 248 -7.50 5.95 -7.80
C GLY A 248 -6.30 5.62 -6.92
N ILE A 249 -5.57 6.65 -6.51
CA ILE A 249 -4.39 6.55 -5.63
C ILE A 249 -4.82 6.51 -4.16
N ALA A 250 -4.21 5.66 -3.34
CA ALA A 250 -4.56 5.57 -1.92
C ALA A 250 -4.11 6.83 -1.16
N GLY A 251 -3.03 7.46 -1.63
CA GLY A 251 -2.45 8.69 -1.08
C GLY A 251 -3.41 9.88 -1.10
N TRP A 252 -4.41 9.93 -1.99
CA TRP A 252 -5.40 11.03 -2.02
C TRP A 252 -6.13 11.19 -0.68
N TYR A 253 -6.60 10.06 -0.11
CA TYR A 253 -7.32 10.05 1.16
C TYR A 253 -6.36 10.27 2.34
N THR A 254 -5.17 9.68 2.29
CA THR A 254 -4.10 9.92 3.28
C THR A 254 -3.74 11.41 3.37
N LEU A 255 -3.57 12.09 2.23
CA LEU A 255 -3.29 13.53 2.16
C LEU A 255 -4.46 14.37 2.69
N ARG A 256 -5.71 13.89 2.56
CA ARG A 256 -6.90 14.53 3.12
C ARG A 256 -6.86 14.57 4.65
N ALA A 257 -6.43 13.48 5.29
CA ALA A 257 -6.21 13.44 6.75
C ALA A 257 -5.03 14.31 7.20
N MET A 258 -3.92 14.30 6.44
CA MET A 258 -2.76 15.16 6.73
C MET A 258 -3.11 16.65 6.67
N LYS A 259 -3.94 17.06 5.70
CA LYS A 259 -4.48 18.44 5.59
C LYS A 259 -5.36 18.85 6.78
N ALA A 260 -5.85 17.90 7.57
CA ALA A 260 -6.60 18.13 8.81
C ALA A 260 -5.74 17.98 10.09
N GLY A 261 -4.41 17.87 9.95
CA GLY A 261 -3.49 17.67 11.08
C GLY A 261 -3.65 16.29 11.75
N CYS A 262 -4.02 15.26 10.97
CA CYS A 262 -4.09 13.88 11.42
C CYS A 262 -3.07 13.01 10.67
N VAL A 263 -2.57 11.95 11.31
CA VAL A 263 -1.92 10.84 10.61
C VAL A 263 -3.01 10.08 9.85
N GLY A 264 -2.82 9.86 8.56
CA GLY A 264 -3.78 9.21 7.66
C GLY A 264 -3.33 7.82 7.22
N MET A 265 -4.29 6.93 6.99
CA MET A 265 -4.09 5.65 6.30
C MET A 265 -5.24 5.36 5.33
N SER A 266 -4.94 4.77 4.18
CA SER A 266 -5.94 4.36 3.18
C SER A 266 -5.57 3.02 2.55
N MET A 267 -6.54 2.12 2.42
CA MET A 267 -6.38 0.77 1.86
C MET A 267 -7.61 0.36 1.04
N THR A 268 -7.40 -0.45 -0.01
CA THR A 268 -8.47 -1.14 -0.78
C THR A 268 -8.00 -2.53 -1.18
N ASN A 269 -8.92 -3.48 -1.33
CA ASN A 269 -8.65 -4.67 -2.15
C ASN A 269 -8.93 -4.40 -3.64
N THR A 270 -8.46 -5.30 -4.53
CA THR A 270 -8.67 -5.18 -5.99
C THR A 270 -8.95 -6.54 -6.63
N SER A 271 -9.27 -6.55 -7.93
CA SER A 271 -9.30 -7.77 -8.76
C SER A 271 -8.04 -8.63 -8.56
N PRO A 272 -8.14 -9.97 -8.54
CA PRO A 272 -7.00 -10.85 -8.31
C PRO A 272 -5.94 -10.72 -9.42
N LEU A 273 -4.73 -10.34 -9.02
CA LEU A 273 -3.57 -10.08 -9.88
C LEU A 273 -2.23 -10.52 -9.25
N ALA A 274 -2.22 -10.94 -7.98
CA ALA A 274 -1.03 -11.34 -7.23
C ALA A 274 -1.14 -12.76 -6.70
N SER A 275 -0.04 -13.52 -6.76
CA SER A 275 0.04 -14.86 -6.18
C SER A 275 0.23 -14.82 -4.65
N PRO A 276 -0.52 -15.63 -3.89
CA PRO A 276 -0.06 -16.11 -2.59
C PRO A 276 1.30 -16.78 -2.74
N THR A 277 2.18 -16.66 -1.75
CA THR A 277 3.49 -17.33 -1.80
C THR A 277 3.32 -18.84 -1.94
N ARG A 278 4.06 -19.47 -2.87
CA ARG A 278 3.92 -20.87 -3.34
C ARG A 278 2.71 -21.17 -4.23
N SER A 279 1.88 -20.19 -4.59
CA SER A 279 0.81 -20.35 -5.58
C SER A 279 1.28 -20.05 -7.00
N LYS A 280 0.92 -20.91 -7.96
CA LYS A 280 1.02 -20.59 -9.40
C LYS A 280 -0.11 -19.66 -9.89
N GLU A 281 -1.20 -19.55 -9.13
CA GLU A 281 -2.42 -18.78 -9.48
C GLU A 281 -2.53 -17.48 -8.67
N ALA A 282 -3.06 -16.43 -9.30
CA ALA A 282 -3.37 -15.16 -8.66
C ALA A 282 -4.65 -15.26 -7.81
N ALA A 283 -4.59 -14.82 -6.56
CA ALA A 283 -5.73 -14.87 -5.64
C ALA A 283 -5.93 -13.61 -4.78
N LEU A 284 -4.94 -12.71 -4.70
CA LEU A 284 -5.08 -11.40 -4.07
C LEU A 284 -4.94 -10.30 -5.12
N GLY A 285 -5.44 -9.11 -4.82
CA GLY A 285 -5.23 -7.94 -5.66
C GLY A 285 -3.82 -7.34 -5.51
N THR A 286 -3.60 -6.18 -6.16
CA THR A 286 -2.43 -5.34 -5.86
C THR A 286 -2.54 -4.64 -4.50
N ASN A 287 -3.74 -4.70 -3.89
CA ASN A 287 -4.06 -4.43 -2.49
C ASN A 287 -3.25 -3.28 -1.86
N PRO A 288 -3.32 -2.06 -2.43
CA PRO A 288 -2.45 -0.98 -2.01
C PRO A 288 -2.76 -0.50 -0.60
N LEU A 289 -1.70 -0.02 0.05
CA LEU A 289 -1.76 0.67 1.34
C LEU A 289 -1.02 2.01 1.23
N SER A 290 -1.61 3.03 1.83
CA SER A 290 -1.00 4.33 2.03
C SER A 290 -1.02 4.69 3.51
N VAL A 291 0.05 5.35 3.96
CA VAL A 291 0.23 5.88 5.32
C VAL A 291 0.96 7.21 5.20
N GLY A 292 0.49 8.24 5.90
CA GLY A 292 1.10 9.56 5.84
C GLY A 292 0.92 10.37 7.10
N ALA A 293 1.91 11.21 7.41
CA ALA A 293 2.01 11.96 8.65
C ALA A 293 2.37 13.42 8.35
N PRO A 294 1.66 14.39 8.95
CA PRO A 294 2.02 15.80 8.84
C PRO A 294 3.39 16.07 9.49
N ALA A 295 4.06 17.10 8.99
CA ALA A 295 5.39 17.54 9.41
C ALA A 295 5.52 19.04 9.14
N GLU A 296 6.49 19.69 9.78
CA GLU A 296 6.68 21.13 9.70
C GLU A 296 6.94 21.58 8.25
N ASN A 297 6.45 22.78 7.91
CA ASN A 297 6.63 23.43 6.60
C ASN A 297 6.16 22.61 5.39
N GLY A 298 5.31 21.60 5.59
CA GLY A 298 4.77 20.75 4.53
C GLY A 298 5.66 19.56 4.14
N ASP A 299 6.73 19.28 4.88
CA ASP A 299 7.63 18.14 4.62
C ASP A 299 7.05 16.78 5.06
N GLY A 300 5.74 16.58 4.88
CA GLY A 300 5.03 15.41 5.37
C GLY A 300 5.55 14.09 4.79
N PHE A 301 5.63 13.06 5.63
CA PHE A 301 5.91 11.69 5.17
C PHE A 301 4.67 11.16 4.44
N VAL A 302 4.82 10.62 3.22
CA VAL A 302 3.71 10.04 2.44
C VAL A 302 4.14 8.76 1.74
N LEU A 303 3.74 7.61 2.30
CA LEU A 303 3.84 6.33 1.61
C LEU A 303 2.52 6.06 0.86
N ASP A 304 2.59 5.73 -0.42
CA ASP A 304 1.50 5.15 -1.21
C ASP A 304 2.08 4.04 -2.10
N MET A 305 1.63 2.80 -1.92
CA MET A 305 2.23 1.65 -2.58
C MET A 305 1.27 0.47 -2.74
N ALA A 306 1.45 -0.28 -3.84
CA ALA A 306 0.93 -1.63 -3.99
C ALA A 306 1.72 -2.63 -3.11
N THR A 307 1.08 -3.73 -2.72
CA THR A 307 1.75 -4.84 -2.01
C THR A 307 2.42 -5.85 -2.95
N THR A 308 2.39 -5.61 -4.26
CA THR A 308 3.14 -6.34 -5.29
C THR A 308 4.51 -5.72 -5.55
N ALA A 309 5.46 -6.49 -6.08
CA ALA A 309 6.78 -5.99 -6.46
C ALA A 309 6.72 -4.93 -7.58
N VAL A 310 5.66 -4.94 -8.37
CA VAL A 310 5.40 -3.97 -9.44
C VAL A 310 3.90 -3.81 -9.69
N ALA A 311 3.49 -2.70 -10.33
CA ALA A 311 2.15 -2.55 -10.90
C ALA A 311 2.12 -3.03 -12.37
N VAL A 312 1.00 -3.64 -12.81
CA VAL A 312 0.81 -4.20 -14.17
C VAL A 312 1.26 -3.23 -15.29
N GLY A 313 0.96 -1.95 -15.16
CA GLY A 313 1.32 -0.94 -16.18
C GLY A 313 2.82 -0.82 -16.47
N LYS A 314 3.72 -1.17 -15.52
CA LYS A 314 5.17 -1.21 -15.79
C LYS A 314 5.57 -2.44 -16.62
N ILE A 315 4.89 -3.57 -16.46
CA ILE A 315 5.06 -4.74 -17.35
C ILE A 315 4.55 -4.39 -18.74
N GLU A 316 3.39 -3.74 -18.85
CA GLU A 316 2.84 -3.29 -20.13
C GLU A 316 3.78 -2.29 -20.85
N ILE A 317 4.45 -1.39 -20.12
CA ILE A 317 5.47 -0.51 -20.70
C ILE A 317 6.65 -1.32 -21.27
N GLN A 318 7.22 -2.27 -20.52
CA GLN A 318 8.33 -3.10 -21.02
C GLN A 318 7.91 -3.93 -22.24
N ARG A 319 6.69 -4.51 -22.20
CA ARG A 319 6.07 -5.24 -23.31
C ARG A 319 5.95 -4.36 -24.57
N ARG A 320 5.46 -3.13 -24.44
CA ARG A 320 5.33 -2.16 -25.56
C ARG A 320 6.67 -1.76 -26.17
N LYS A 321 7.78 -1.83 -25.42
CA LYS A 321 9.13 -1.60 -25.93
C LYS A 321 9.79 -2.84 -26.54
N GLY A 322 9.29 -4.05 -26.25
CA GLY A 322 10.00 -5.30 -26.50
C GLY A 322 11.18 -5.55 -25.54
N GLU A 323 11.19 -4.89 -24.38
CA GLU A 323 12.21 -5.07 -23.34
C GLU A 323 11.80 -6.14 -22.31
N PRO A 324 12.75 -6.84 -21.66
CA PRO A 324 12.45 -7.72 -20.53
C PRO A 324 11.98 -6.93 -19.30
N ILE A 325 11.34 -7.65 -18.37
CA ILE A 325 11.08 -7.18 -17.00
C ILE A 325 12.16 -7.70 -16.03
N PRO A 326 12.47 -6.97 -14.94
CA PRO A 326 13.27 -7.49 -13.84
C PRO A 326 12.71 -8.77 -13.23
N LEU A 327 13.60 -9.67 -12.84
CA LEU A 327 13.25 -10.92 -12.15
C LEU A 327 12.53 -10.61 -10.83
N GLY A 328 11.46 -11.36 -10.53
CA GLY A 328 10.68 -11.16 -9.31
C GLY A 328 9.57 -10.10 -9.41
N TRP A 329 9.27 -9.59 -10.62
CA TRP A 329 8.07 -8.78 -10.87
C TRP A 329 6.81 -9.64 -11.08
N ALA A 330 6.94 -10.77 -11.77
CA ALA A 330 5.84 -11.65 -12.16
C ALA A 330 6.31 -13.10 -12.31
N GLN A 331 5.34 -14.01 -12.44
CA GLN A 331 5.56 -15.43 -12.68
C GLN A 331 4.98 -15.90 -14.02
N ASP A 332 5.47 -17.04 -14.49
CA ASP A 332 4.95 -17.78 -15.64
C ASP A 332 3.74 -18.68 -15.26
N PRO A 333 3.07 -19.35 -16.22
CA PRO A 333 1.93 -20.22 -15.95
C PRO A 333 2.21 -21.45 -15.08
N THR A 334 3.48 -21.75 -14.81
CA THR A 334 3.90 -22.83 -13.90
C THR A 334 4.19 -22.34 -12.47
N GLY A 335 4.31 -21.02 -12.28
CA GLY A 335 4.60 -20.37 -11.01
C GLY A 335 6.07 -19.98 -10.82
N HIS A 336 6.93 -20.16 -11.82
CA HIS A 336 8.34 -19.75 -11.74
C HIS A 336 8.52 -18.26 -12.10
N PRO A 337 9.52 -17.55 -11.55
CA PRO A 337 9.74 -16.14 -11.87
C PRO A 337 10.19 -15.96 -13.32
N THR A 338 9.60 -14.99 -14.03
CA THR A 338 9.92 -14.73 -15.44
C THR A 338 10.46 -13.31 -15.67
N THR A 339 11.24 -13.15 -16.75
CA THR A 339 11.72 -11.87 -17.28
C THR A 339 11.06 -11.51 -18.63
N ASP A 340 10.22 -12.38 -19.21
CA ASP A 340 9.49 -12.11 -20.44
C ASP A 340 8.24 -11.25 -20.15
N ALA A 341 8.21 -10.05 -20.75
CA ALA A 341 7.14 -9.07 -20.55
C ALA A 341 5.81 -9.43 -21.23
N ASN A 342 5.80 -10.29 -22.26
CA ASN A 342 4.56 -10.84 -22.82
C ASN A 342 4.04 -11.96 -21.93
N LEU A 343 4.88 -12.96 -21.64
CA LEU A 343 4.48 -14.11 -20.82
C LEU A 343 3.98 -13.68 -19.44
N ALA A 344 4.63 -12.69 -18.80
CA ALA A 344 4.17 -12.11 -17.54
C ALA A 344 2.80 -11.39 -17.65
N PHE A 345 2.58 -10.66 -18.75
CA PHE A 345 1.33 -9.94 -18.98
C PHE A 345 0.18 -10.91 -19.26
N ASP A 346 0.40 -11.91 -20.09
CA ASP A 346 -0.61 -12.90 -20.50
C ASP A 346 -0.91 -13.91 -19.37
N THR A 347 0.05 -14.21 -18.50
CA THR A 347 -0.18 -14.97 -17.25
C THR A 347 -0.98 -14.16 -16.23
N GLY A 348 -0.84 -12.83 -16.22
CA GLY A 348 -1.60 -11.92 -15.34
C GLY A 348 -1.32 -12.10 -13.85
N CYS A 349 -0.17 -12.67 -13.48
CA CYS A 349 0.18 -13.02 -12.10
C CYS A 349 1.47 -12.33 -11.65
N LEU A 350 1.30 -11.27 -10.86
CA LEU A 350 2.37 -10.49 -10.24
C LEU A 350 2.91 -11.21 -9.01
N MET A 351 4.21 -11.02 -8.74
CA MET A 351 4.78 -11.43 -7.46
C MET A 351 4.51 -10.36 -6.37
N PRO A 352 4.36 -10.79 -5.10
CA PRO A 352 4.30 -9.87 -3.96
C PRO A 352 5.57 -9.02 -3.80
N LEU A 353 5.50 -7.94 -3.02
CA LEU A 353 6.67 -7.15 -2.64
C LEU A 353 7.72 -8.05 -1.94
N GLY A 354 8.94 -8.04 -2.47
CA GLY A 354 9.99 -9.00 -2.11
C GLY A 354 10.07 -10.22 -3.04
N GLY A 355 9.25 -10.31 -4.10
CA GLY A 355 9.37 -11.32 -5.16
C GLY A 355 9.19 -12.76 -4.66
N THR A 356 10.27 -13.54 -4.73
CA THR A 356 10.32 -14.94 -4.28
C THR A 356 10.56 -15.07 -2.77
N GLU A 357 10.47 -16.28 -2.22
CA GLU A 357 10.84 -16.55 -0.81
C GLU A 357 12.30 -16.20 -0.48
N LEU A 358 13.24 -16.44 -1.42
CA LEU A 358 14.65 -16.08 -1.28
C LEU A 358 14.84 -14.58 -1.01
N THR A 359 14.00 -13.75 -1.60
CA THR A 359 13.98 -12.28 -1.48
C THR A 359 12.91 -11.78 -0.50
N SER A 360 12.34 -12.67 0.32
CA SER A 360 11.31 -12.42 1.35
C SER A 360 9.91 -11.98 0.85
N GLY A 361 9.49 -12.40 -0.34
CA GLY A 361 8.17 -12.11 -0.92
C GLY A 361 6.96 -12.46 -0.04
N TYR A 362 7.11 -13.42 0.88
CA TYR A 362 6.08 -13.73 1.88
C TYR A 362 5.71 -12.52 2.78
N LYS A 363 6.58 -11.51 2.90
CA LYS A 363 6.29 -10.26 3.61
C LYS A 363 5.31 -9.38 2.83
N GLY A 364 5.52 -9.19 1.52
CA GLY A 364 4.57 -8.52 0.65
C GLY A 364 3.22 -9.24 0.58
N TYR A 365 3.24 -10.58 0.55
CA TYR A 365 2.03 -11.40 0.62
C TYR A 365 1.28 -11.20 1.95
N GLY A 366 2.00 -11.15 3.08
CA GLY A 366 1.41 -10.84 4.38
C GLY A 366 0.74 -9.45 4.43
N LEU A 367 1.35 -8.43 3.83
CA LEU A 367 0.73 -7.10 3.69
C LEU A 367 -0.51 -7.13 2.79
N ALA A 368 -0.45 -7.83 1.64
CA ALA A 368 -1.59 -7.99 0.74
C ALA A 368 -2.78 -8.68 1.43
N ALA A 369 -2.51 -9.71 2.23
CA ALA A 369 -3.51 -10.44 3.01
C ALA A 369 -4.08 -9.62 4.18
N MET A 370 -3.26 -8.80 4.84
CA MET A 370 -3.72 -7.84 5.86
C MET A 370 -4.72 -6.84 5.28
N VAL A 371 -4.41 -6.28 4.10
CA VAL A 371 -5.32 -5.39 3.36
C VAL A 371 -6.61 -6.13 2.98
N GLU A 372 -6.53 -7.38 2.50
CA GLU A 372 -7.70 -8.21 2.20
C GLU A 372 -8.59 -8.46 3.43
N VAL A 373 -8.01 -8.59 4.63
CA VAL A 373 -8.75 -8.74 5.90
C VAL A 373 -9.46 -7.44 6.29
N PHE A 374 -8.83 -6.27 6.19
CA PHE A 374 -9.48 -4.99 6.54
C PHE A 374 -10.49 -4.51 5.49
N CYS A 375 -10.20 -4.75 4.23
CA CYS A 375 -11.01 -4.31 3.11
C CYS A 375 -12.10 -5.33 2.78
N GLY A 376 -11.70 -6.52 2.34
CA GLY A 376 -12.61 -7.58 1.94
C GLY A 376 -13.46 -8.13 3.09
N ILE A 377 -12.79 -8.67 4.10
CA ILE A 377 -13.47 -9.43 5.17
C ILE A 377 -14.16 -8.52 6.19
N MET A 378 -13.48 -7.50 6.71
CA MET A 378 -13.99 -6.63 7.77
C MET A 378 -15.06 -5.64 7.28
N ALA A 379 -14.95 -5.13 6.04
CA ALA A 379 -16.05 -4.35 5.45
C ALA A 379 -17.18 -5.23 4.91
N GLY A 380 -16.98 -6.54 4.76
CA GLY A 380 -17.99 -7.47 4.23
C GLY A 380 -18.30 -7.24 2.76
N SER A 381 -17.28 -6.95 1.95
CA SER A 381 -17.37 -6.76 0.50
C SER A 381 -17.05 -8.06 -0.28
N ASN A 382 -16.89 -7.98 -1.60
CA ASN A 382 -16.18 -9.05 -2.32
C ASN A 382 -14.70 -9.04 -1.92
N TYR A 383 -14.08 -10.22 -1.95
CA TYR A 383 -12.69 -10.45 -1.54
C TYR A 383 -12.03 -11.53 -2.38
N SER A 384 -10.71 -11.44 -2.56
CA SER A 384 -9.91 -12.43 -3.29
C SER A 384 -10.52 -12.73 -4.68
N THR A 385 -10.63 -14.01 -5.07
CA THR A 385 -11.17 -14.45 -6.37
C THR A 385 -12.66 -14.16 -6.59
N LYS A 386 -13.38 -13.62 -5.60
CA LYS A 386 -14.76 -13.11 -5.77
C LYS A 386 -14.81 -11.71 -6.40
N VAL A 387 -13.72 -10.95 -6.34
CA VAL A 387 -13.67 -9.61 -6.94
C VAL A 387 -13.61 -9.73 -8.47
N ARG A 388 -14.55 -9.08 -9.17
CA ARG A 388 -14.59 -9.09 -10.64
C ARG A 388 -13.28 -8.59 -11.26
N LYS A 389 -12.97 -9.03 -12.48
CA LYS A 389 -11.94 -8.37 -13.31
C LYS A 389 -12.38 -6.94 -13.70
N TRP A 390 -11.42 -6.08 -13.98
CA TRP A 390 -11.66 -4.72 -14.48
C TRP A 390 -10.83 -4.51 -15.75
N THR A 391 -11.43 -3.95 -16.80
CA THR A 391 -10.84 -3.90 -18.15
C THR A 391 -11.17 -2.60 -18.86
N HIS A 392 -10.48 -2.29 -19.97
CA HIS A 392 -10.80 -1.11 -20.78
C HIS A 392 -12.22 -1.14 -21.38
N ALA A 393 -12.82 -2.33 -21.56
CA ALA A 393 -14.22 -2.49 -21.96
C ALA A 393 -15.23 -2.30 -20.80
N GLY A 394 -14.76 -1.81 -19.65
CA GLY A 394 -15.50 -1.80 -18.39
C GLY A 394 -15.76 -3.22 -17.86
N ALA A 395 -16.82 -3.35 -17.08
CA ALA A 395 -17.40 -4.62 -16.62
C ALA A 395 -18.94 -4.54 -16.57
N ASP A 396 -19.59 -5.70 -16.40
CA ASP A 396 -21.05 -5.85 -16.50
C ASP A 396 -21.69 -6.26 -15.14
N SER A 397 -21.01 -5.97 -14.02
CA SER A 397 -21.46 -6.28 -12.65
C SER A 397 -20.87 -5.30 -11.61
N GLU A 398 -21.47 -5.21 -10.42
CA GLU A 398 -20.88 -4.44 -9.30
C GLU A 398 -19.48 -4.95 -8.96
N ALA A 399 -18.57 -4.06 -8.57
CA ALA A 399 -17.25 -4.50 -8.10
C ALA A 399 -17.30 -5.12 -6.69
N ASP A 400 -18.14 -4.53 -5.82
CA ASP A 400 -18.11 -4.69 -4.35
C ASP A 400 -16.68 -4.68 -3.81
N LEU A 401 -15.90 -3.63 -4.13
CA LEU A 401 -14.60 -3.41 -3.50
C LEU A 401 -14.79 -2.98 -2.04
N GLY A 402 -13.92 -3.51 -1.20
CA GLY A 402 -13.79 -3.12 0.19
C GLY A 402 -12.70 -2.08 0.36
N GLN A 403 -12.92 -1.11 1.22
CA GLN A 403 -12.00 -0.02 1.51
C GLN A 403 -11.91 0.23 3.02
N CYS A 404 -10.74 0.71 3.47
CA CYS A 404 -10.48 1.02 4.87
C CYS A 404 -9.70 2.33 4.99
N PHE A 405 -10.25 3.26 5.77
CA PHE A 405 -9.71 4.60 5.98
C PHE A 405 -9.51 4.83 7.47
N VAL A 406 -8.33 5.32 7.86
CA VAL A 406 -7.99 5.59 9.25
C VAL A 406 -7.44 6.99 9.38
N ALA A 407 -7.90 7.73 10.38
CA ALA A 407 -7.30 8.98 10.82
C ALA A 407 -6.96 8.87 12.31
N ILE A 408 -5.79 9.38 12.70
CA ILE A 408 -5.30 9.37 14.08
C ILE A 408 -4.88 10.80 14.42
N ASN A 409 -5.38 11.36 15.52
CA ASN A 409 -4.97 12.69 15.96
C ASN A 409 -3.65 12.59 16.76
N PRO A 410 -2.52 13.12 16.26
CA PRO A 410 -1.23 13.04 16.96
C PRO A 410 -1.21 13.76 18.31
N GLU A 411 -2.11 14.74 18.51
CA GLU A 411 -2.27 15.51 19.75
C GLU A 411 -2.68 14.63 20.95
N CYS A 412 -3.27 13.45 20.70
CA CYS A 412 -3.65 12.50 21.75
C CYS A 412 -2.47 11.63 22.24
N PHE A 413 -1.25 11.87 21.75
CA PHE A 413 -0.05 11.11 22.04
C PHE A 413 1.09 12.03 22.54
N ALA A 414 2.35 11.72 22.21
CA ALA A 414 3.50 12.51 22.67
C ALA A 414 3.58 13.88 21.93
N PRO A 415 3.69 15.01 22.65
CA PRO A 415 3.72 16.35 22.04
C PRO A 415 4.93 16.55 21.13
N GLY A 416 4.89 17.55 20.24
CA GLY A 416 5.97 17.81 19.27
C GLY A 416 6.06 16.73 18.18
N PHE A 417 4.90 16.30 17.65
CA PHE A 417 4.83 15.25 16.64
C PHE A 417 5.47 15.67 15.32
N GLU A 418 5.02 16.80 14.73
CA GLU A 418 5.44 17.23 13.39
C GLU A 418 6.95 17.48 13.28
N GLY A 419 7.55 18.19 14.25
CA GLY A 419 8.99 18.39 14.29
C GLY A 419 9.81 17.10 14.39
N ARG A 420 9.28 16.04 15.02
CA ARG A 420 9.93 14.71 14.98
C ARG A 420 9.79 13.99 13.64
N VAL A 421 8.74 14.28 12.86
CA VAL A 421 8.62 13.77 11.48
C VAL A 421 9.60 14.53 10.56
N SER A 422 9.73 15.85 10.73
CA SER A 422 10.73 16.66 10.01
C SER A 422 12.17 16.26 10.36
N ASP A 423 12.47 15.98 11.63
CA ASP A 423 13.76 15.45 12.09
C ASP A 423 14.04 14.06 11.49
N LEU A 424 13.09 13.13 11.58
CA LEU A 424 13.21 11.80 10.95
C LEU A 424 13.47 11.90 9.44
N ASN A 425 12.73 12.74 8.73
CA ASN A 425 12.92 12.93 7.29
C ASN A 425 14.29 13.56 6.98
N SER A 426 14.76 14.50 7.81
CA SER A 426 16.08 15.11 7.70
C SER A 426 17.20 14.10 7.97
N ILE A 427 17.08 13.26 9.01
CA ILE A 427 18.03 12.19 9.31
C ILE A 427 18.14 11.22 8.13
N LEU A 428 17.01 10.77 7.59
CA LEU A 428 16.98 9.81 6.48
C LEU A 428 17.62 10.36 5.20
N ARG A 429 17.30 11.59 4.79
CA ARG A 429 17.89 12.21 3.58
C ARG A 429 19.39 12.47 3.69
N ASN A 430 19.89 12.75 4.90
CA ASN A 430 21.30 13.05 5.16
C ASN A 430 22.16 11.81 5.45
N MET A 431 21.61 10.59 5.36
CA MET A 431 22.40 9.36 5.43
C MET A 431 23.41 9.27 4.27
N PRO A 432 24.63 8.74 4.48
CA PRO A 432 25.62 8.56 3.41
C PRO A 432 25.06 7.75 2.24
N ARG A 433 25.04 8.38 1.05
CA ARG A 433 24.56 7.78 -0.20
C ARG A 433 25.57 6.79 -0.77
N THR A 434 25.07 5.73 -1.39
CA THR A 434 25.90 4.71 -2.07
C THR A 434 26.35 5.12 -3.46
N ASP A 435 25.77 6.19 -4.00
CA ASP A 435 26.07 6.77 -5.30
C ASP A 435 25.88 8.29 -5.20
N GLU A 436 26.92 9.08 -5.45
CA GLU A 436 26.89 10.53 -5.31
C GLU A 436 25.87 11.21 -6.24
N SER A 437 25.45 10.54 -7.33
CA SER A 437 24.41 11.02 -8.25
C SER A 437 22.97 10.75 -7.78
N LYS A 438 22.77 9.98 -6.70
CA LYS A 438 21.45 9.52 -6.24
C LYS A 438 21.25 9.84 -4.75
N PRO A 439 20.54 10.93 -4.40
CA PRO A 439 20.25 11.25 -3.01
C PRO A 439 19.34 10.19 -2.37
N VAL A 440 19.43 10.03 -1.05
CA VAL A 440 18.45 9.26 -0.28
C VAL A 440 17.14 10.05 -0.25
N LEU A 441 16.03 9.39 -0.58
CA LEU A 441 14.69 9.99 -0.64
C LEU A 441 13.81 9.40 0.47
N VAL A 442 12.89 10.20 1.01
CA VAL A 442 11.81 9.71 1.89
C VAL A 442 10.50 9.58 1.11
N PRO A 443 9.54 8.75 1.58
CA PRO A 443 8.22 8.63 0.97
C PRO A 443 7.53 10.00 0.82
N GLY A 444 7.11 10.32 -0.42
CA GLY A 444 6.56 11.61 -0.81
C GLY A 444 7.54 12.49 -1.60
N ASP A 445 8.84 12.23 -1.57
CA ASP A 445 9.84 13.00 -2.34
C ASP A 445 9.74 12.81 -3.86
N PRO A 446 9.56 11.60 -4.43
CA PRO A 446 9.38 11.45 -5.87
C PRO A 446 8.16 12.22 -6.38
N GLU A 447 7.07 12.22 -5.61
CA GLU A 447 5.84 12.91 -5.93
C GLU A 447 6.00 14.43 -5.78
N ARG A 448 6.67 14.92 -4.72
CA ARG A 448 7.05 16.35 -4.57
C ARG A 448 7.88 16.84 -5.75
N ASN A 449 8.89 16.08 -6.16
CA ASN A 449 9.75 16.41 -7.30
C ASN A 449 8.97 16.43 -8.63
N HIS A 450 7.96 15.56 -8.79
CA HIS A 450 7.08 15.59 -9.95
C HIS A 450 6.13 16.79 -9.94
N MET A 451 5.49 17.09 -8.81
CA MET A 451 4.62 18.26 -8.65
C MET A 451 5.36 19.57 -8.97
N ALA A 452 6.52 19.80 -8.33
CA ALA A 452 7.32 20.99 -8.58
C ALA A 452 7.81 21.10 -10.04
N LYS A 453 8.03 19.97 -10.72
CA LYS A 453 8.31 19.95 -12.16
C LYS A 453 7.10 20.38 -12.98
N VAL A 454 5.91 19.87 -12.69
CA VAL A 454 4.65 20.24 -13.38
C VAL A 454 4.35 21.73 -13.19
N ASP A 455 4.57 22.28 -12.00
CA ASP A 455 4.42 23.71 -11.71
C ASP A 455 5.42 24.56 -12.52
N THR A 456 6.68 24.12 -12.60
CA THR A 456 7.76 24.80 -13.33
C THR A 456 7.55 24.73 -14.86
N GLU A 457 7.01 23.63 -15.37
CA GLU A 457 6.66 23.47 -16.79
C GLU A 457 5.30 24.10 -17.15
N GLY A 458 4.45 24.39 -16.17
CA GLY A 458 3.13 25.00 -16.34
C GLY A 458 2.01 24.02 -16.74
N GLY A 459 2.26 22.71 -16.70
CA GLY A 459 1.25 21.70 -17.06
C GLY A 459 1.78 20.27 -17.19
N LEU A 460 0.84 19.34 -17.38
CA LEU A 460 1.07 17.91 -17.50
C LEU A 460 1.49 17.50 -18.92
N ALA A 461 2.56 16.73 -19.02
CA ALA A 461 3.05 16.14 -20.26
C ALA A 461 2.44 14.75 -20.51
N TYR A 462 1.31 14.68 -21.21
CA TYR A 462 0.68 13.40 -21.58
C TYR A 462 1.33 12.79 -22.85
N HIS A 463 1.43 11.46 -22.89
CA HIS A 463 1.85 10.72 -24.07
C HIS A 463 0.82 10.83 -25.21
N GLU A 464 1.24 10.88 -26.47
CA GLU A 464 0.34 11.15 -27.62
C GLU A 464 -0.84 10.17 -27.73
N ASN A 465 -0.60 8.88 -27.47
CA ASN A 465 -1.68 7.88 -27.40
C ASN A 465 -2.78 8.24 -26.39
N GLN A 466 -2.44 8.86 -25.24
CA GLN A 466 -3.44 9.30 -24.27
C GLN A 466 -4.22 10.51 -24.78
N ILE A 467 -3.54 11.48 -25.42
CA ILE A 467 -4.23 12.59 -26.10
C ILE A 467 -5.18 12.08 -27.19
N LYS A 468 -4.80 11.02 -27.92
CA LYS A 468 -5.69 10.36 -28.89
C LYS A 468 -6.91 9.74 -28.21
N THR A 469 -6.74 9.00 -27.11
CA THR A 469 -7.86 8.46 -26.32
C THR A 469 -8.77 9.57 -25.79
N CYS A 470 -8.22 10.68 -25.29
CA CYS A 470 -8.99 11.85 -24.86
C CYS A 470 -9.79 12.46 -26.03
N ASN A 471 -9.21 12.61 -27.22
CA ASN A 471 -9.94 13.11 -28.38
C ASN A 471 -11.09 12.18 -28.80
N GLN A 472 -10.85 10.86 -28.84
CA GLN A 472 -11.89 9.86 -29.14
C GLN A 472 -13.02 9.86 -28.09
N LEU A 473 -12.69 10.08 -26.82
CA LEU A 473 -13.67 10.27 -25.75
C LEU A 473 -14.44 11.59 -25.90
N SER A 474 -13.76 12.65 -26.35
CA SER A 474 -14.36 13.97 -26.62
C SER A 474 -15.40 13.90 -27.72
N GLU A 475 -15.08 13.24 -28.83
CA GLU A 475 -15.98 12.93 -29.94
C GLU A 475 -17.18 12.08 -29.46
N ARG A 476 -16.90 11.00 -28.72
CA ARG A 476 -17.93 10.06 -28.23
C ARG A 476 -18.94 10.67 -27.25
N LEU A 477 -18.54 11.66 -26.45
CA LEU A 477 -19.37 12.28 -25.42
C LEU A 477 -19.90 13.67 -25.80
N GLY A 478 -19.44 14.26 -26.91
CA GLY A 478 -19.73 15.66 -27.27
C GLY A 478 -19.19 16.64 -26.21
N VAL A 479 -17.95 16.40 -25.77
CA VAL A 479 -17.17 17.24 -24.83
C VAL A 479 -16.22 18.13 -25.63
N LYS A 480 -15.84 19.31 -25.10
CA LYS A 480 -14.83 20.15 -25.76
C LYS A 480 -13.44 19.52 -25.61
N PRO A 481 -12.69 19.26 -26.71
CA PRO A 481 -11.37 18.65 -26.66
C PRO A 481 -10.38 19.38 -25.76
N ILE A 482 -9.38 18.63 -25.28
CA ILE A 482 -8.29 19.18 -24.46
C ILE A 482 -7.50 20.21 -25.28
N SER A 483 -7.41 21.42 -24.74
CA SER A 483 -6.49 22.45 -25.18
C SER A 483 -5.13 22.34 -24.47
N PHE A 484 -4.12 22.96 -25.07
CA PHE A 484 -2.73 22.90 -24.62
C PHE A 484 -2.27 24.28 -24.14
N VAL A 485 -1.22 24.31 -23.32
CA VAL A 485 -0.49 25.55 -23.01
C VAL A 485 0.10 26.11 -24.32
N ALA A 486 0.03 27.43 -24.48
CA ALA A 486 0.38 28.16 -25.70
C ALA A 486 1.90 28.36 -25.88
#